data_AF-A0AA37TDB4-F1
#
_entry.id   AF-A0AA37TDB4-F1
#
_cell.length_a   1.000
_cell.length_b   1.000
_cell.length_c   1.000
_cell.angle_alpha   90.00
_cell.angle_beta   90.00
_cell.angle_gamma   90.00
#
_symmetry.space_group_name_H-M   'P 1'
#
loop_
_entity.id
_entity.type
_entity.pdbx_description
1 polymer ?
#
loop_
_entity_poly.entity_id
_entity_poly.type
_entity_poly.pdbx_seq_one_letter_code
_entity_poly.pdbx_strand_id
1 'polypeptide(L)'
;MHRATSRRTMKARRDAHRGWSIETLSYSPSRIVRLGDEKVAILFPPVEPGAAWQLYPHPDTFPGLNFEGLPEPLRPEFLSFPDLAEVERFLGIREEEPAALAA
;
A
#
# COMPACT_ATOMS: atom_id res chain seq x y z
N MET A 1 33.56 24.01 -15.69
CA MET A 1 32.93 22.76 -16.16
C MET A 1 32.12 22.18 -14.99
N HIS A 2 30.79 22.25 -15.07
CA HIS A 2 29.90 22.00 -13.92
C HIS A 2 29.70 20.51 -13.66
N ARG A 3 29.88 20.14 -12.38
CA ARG A 3 29.69 18.82 -11.79
C ARG A 3 28.19 18.48 -11.76
N ALA A 4 27.72 17.69 -12.72
CA ALA A 4 26.32 17.26 -12.80
C ALA A 4 26.05 15.98 -11.98
N THR A 5 26.28 16.06 -10.67
CA THR A 5 25.89 15.00 -9.73
C THR A 5 24.72 15.51 -8.90
N SER A 6 23.46 15.30 -9.33
CA SER A 6 22.22 15.37 -8.51
C SER A 6 20.94 15.57 -9.34
N ARG A 7 20.67 14.70 -10.32
CA ARG A 7 19.31 14.58 -10.90
C ARG A 7 18.82 13.14 -10.98
N ARG A 8 19.74 12.17 -11.12
CA ARG A 8 19.40 10.75 -11.24
C ARG A 8 18.96 10.11 -9.92
N THR A 9 19.46 10.60 -8.79
CA THR A 9 19.13 10.10 -7.44
C THR A 9 17.82 10.66 -6.87
N MET A 10 17.36 11.83 -7.32
CA MET A 10 16.04 12.37 -6.93
C MET A 10 14.88 11.73 -7.71
N LYS A 11 15.10 11.29 -8.96
CA LYS A 11 14.08 10.57 -9.74
C LYS A 11 13.74 9.20 -9.13
N ALA A 12 14.76 8.48 -8.66
CA ALA A 12 14.58 7.16 -8.04
C ALA A 12 13.84 7.23 -6.69
N ARG A 13 14.03 8.32 -5.90
CA ARG A 13 13.27 8.51 -4.65
C ARG A 13 11.81 8.93 -4.88
N ARG A 14 11.52 9.60 -6.00
CA ARG A 14 10.16 10.06 -6.34
C ARG A 14 9.30 8.97 -6.99
N ASP A 15 9.91 7.90 -7.50
CA ASP A 15 9.23 6.73 -8.07
C ASP A 15 8.66 5.78 -7.00
N ALA A 16 9.22 5.78 -5.78
CA ALA A 16 8.77 4.91 -4.69
C ALA A 16 7.33 5.21 -4.19
N HIS A 17 6.78 6.39 -4.51
CA HIS A 17 5.43 6.82 -4.11
C HIS A 17 4.37 6.65 -5.22
N ARG A 18 4.71 6.12 -6.41
CA ARG A 18 3.83 6.23 -7.60
C ARG A 18 3.19 4.93 -8.10
N GLY A 19 3.40 3.81 -7.42
CA GLY A 19 2.89 2.51 -7.86
C GLY A 19 1.67 2.01 -7.10
N TRP A 20 1.48 2.42 -5.85
CA TRP A 20 0.42 1.87 -5.00
C TRP A 20 -0.94 2.43 -5.35
N SER A 21 -1.94 1.57 -5.47
CA SER A 21 -3.34 1.98 -5.64
C SER A 21 -4.29 0.96 -5.01
N ILE A 22 -5.48 1.43 -4.63
CA ILE A 22 -6.58 0.59 -4.11
C ILE A 22 -7.74 0.66 -5.11
N GLU A 23 -8.01 -0.46 -5.75
CA GLU A 23 -9.10 -0.63 -6.71
C GLU A 23 -10.36 -1.13 -5.98
N THR A 24 -11.46 -0.39 -6.09
CA THR A 24 -12.76 -0.80 -5.54
C THR A 24 -13.53 -1.61 -6.59
N LEU A 25 -14.03 -2.77 -6.18
CA LEU A 25 -14.78 -3.66 -7.06
C LEU A 25 -16.27 -3.33 -7.00
N SER A 26 -16.96 -3.31 -8.14
CA SER A 26 -18.41 -3.05 -8.18
C SER A 26 -19.24 -4.20 -7.60
N TYR A 27 -18.69 -5.40 -7.56
CA TYR A 27 -19.37 -6.64 -7.22
C TYR A 27 -18.94 -7.23 -5.86
N SER A 28 -18.00 -6.60 -5.16
CA SER A 28 -17.48 -7.08 -3.89
C SER A 28 -17.14 -5.91 -2.97
N PRO A 29 -17.42 -6.03 -1.65
CA PRO A 29 -17.00 -5.01 -0.69
C PRO A 29 -15.48 -5.03 -0.48
N SER A 30 -14.79 -6.11 -0.85
CA SER A 30 -13.33 -6.20 -0.86
C SER A 30 -12.71 -5.34 -1.96
N ARG A 31 -11.47 -4.93 -1.73
CA ARG A 31 -10.69 -4.09 -2.63
C ARG A 31 -9.41 -4.78 -3.04
N ILE A 32 -8.88 -4.43 -4.20
CA ILE A 32 -7.60 -4.95 -4.69
C ILE A 32 -6.53 -3.88 -4.50
N VAL A 33 -5.46 -4.23 -3.80
CA VAL A 33 -4.26 -3.40 -3.72
C VAL A 33 -3.35 -3.77 -4.87
N ARG A 34 -2.89 -2.74 -5.59
CA ARG A 34 -2.01 -2.89 -6.74
C ARG A 34 -0.70 -2.18 -6.53
N LEU A 35 0.35 -2.72 -7.13
CA LEU A 35 1.62 -2.06 -7.36
C LEU A 35 1.85 -1.96 -8.88
N GLY A 36 1.58 -0.79 -9.46
CA GLY A 36 1.47 -0.62 -10.90
C GLY A 36 0.33 -1.47 -11.47
N ASP A 37 0.63 -2.29 -12.47
CA ASP A 37 -0.34 -3.19 -13.10
C ASP A 37 -0.48 -4.54 -12.37
N GLU A 38 0.25 -4.78 -11.28
CA GLU A 38 0.22 -6.05 -10.55
C GLU A 38 -0.76 -6.01 -9.38
N LYS A 39 -1.57 -7.06 -9.21
CA LYS A 39 -2.41 -7.24 -8.03
C LYS A 39 -1.56 -7.87 -6.93
N VAL A 40 -1.34 -7.18 -5.83
CA VAL A 40 -0.38 -7.62 -4.80
C VAL A 40 -1.04 -8.02 -3.49
N ALA A 41 -2.19 -7.42 -3.16
CA ALA A 41 -2.96 -7.79 -1.98
C ALA A 41 -4.48 -7.62 -2.18
N ILE A 42 -5.24 -8.29 -1.33
CA ILE A 42 -6.68 -8.13 -1.17
C ILE A 42 -6.92 -7.44 0.17
N LEU A 43 -7.69 -6.36 0.15
CA LEU A 43 -8.09 -5.60 1.31
C LEU A 43 -9.55 -5.91 1.63
N PHE A 44 -9.78 -6.55 2.78
CA PHE A 44 -11.11 -6.88 3.27
C PHE A 44 -11.61 -5.78 4.21
N PRO A 45 -12.84 -5.27 4.00
CA PRO A 45 -13.44 -4.34 4.92
C PRO A 45 -13.81 -5.04 6.24
N PRO A 46 -14.03 -4.24 7.31
CA PRO A 46 -14.55 -4.75 8.58
C PRO A 46 -15.86 -5.52 8.39
N VAL A 47 -15.96 -6.67 9.04
CA VAL A 47 -17.20 -7.48 9.06
C VAL A 47 -18.29 -6.86 9.93
N GLU A 48 -17.88 -6.06 10.92
CA GLU A 48 -18.75 -5.34 11.85
C GLU A 48 -18.22 -3.91 12.07
N PRO A 49 -19.09 -2.95 12.42
CA PRO A 49 -18.65 -1.61 12.78
C PRO A 49 -17.60 -1.62 13.90
N GLY A 50 -16.45 -1.00 13.66
CA GLY A 50 -15.34 -0.96 14.62
C GLY A 50 -14.36 -2.13 14.55
N ALA A 51 -14.61 -3.14 13.71
CA ALA A 51 -13.62 -4.16 13.41
C ALA A 51 -12.52 -3.62 12.47
N ALA A 52 -11.39 -4.30 12.41
CA ALA A 52 -10.26 -3.89 11.59
C ALA A 52 -10.47 -4.25 10.11
N TRP A 53 -9.92 -3.40 9.25
CA TRP A 53 -9.61 -3.74 7.86
C TRP A 53 -8.46 -4.75 7.84
N GLN A 54 -8.57 -5.77 7.00
CA GLN A 54 -7.55 -6.81 6.93
C GLN A 54 -6.92 -6.85 5.54
N LEU A 55 -5.59 -6.83 5.48
CA LEU A 55 -4.82 -6.82 4.25
C LEU A 55 -4.05 -8.13 4.09
N TYR A 56 -4.36 -8.85 3.01
CA TYR A 56 -3.81 -10.18 2.72
C TYR A 56 -3.08 -10.18 1.37
N PRO A 57 -1.93 -10.87 1.25
CA PRO A 57 -1.28 -11.10 -0.04
C PRO A 57 -2.23 -11.72 -1.07
N HIS A 58 -2.13 -11.28 -2.33
CA HIS A 58 -2.99 -11.78 -3.39
C HIS A 58 -2.58 -13.21 -3.77
N PRO A 59 -3.46 -14.21 -3.65
CA PRO A 59 -3.09 -15.63 -3.79
C PRO A 59 -2.63 -15.98 -5.21
N ASP A 60 -3.16 -15.31 -6.25
CA ASP A 60 -2.72 -15.56 -7.63
C ASP A 60 -1.28 -15.09 -7.89
N THR A 61 -0.83 -14.08 -7.15
CA THR A 61 0.50 -13.47 -7.32
C THR A 61 1.50 -14.13 -6.36
N PHE A 62 1.02 -14.49 -5.16
CA PHE A 62 1.80 -15.12 -4.11
C PHE A 62 1.13 -16.44 -3.68
N PRO A 63 1.26 -17.52 -4.47
CA PRO A 63 0.54 -18.78 -4.23
C PRO A 63 1.08 -19.62 -3.05
N GLY A 64 2.11 -19.13 -2.34
CA GLY A 64 2.76 -19.84 -1.24
C GLY A 64 2.56 -19.15 0.11
N LEU A 65 2.50 -19.97 1.16
CA LEU A 65 2.45 -19.51 2.56
C LEU A 65 3.78 -18.94 3.08
N ASN A 66 4.79 -18.85 2.22
CA ASN A 66 6.10 -18.32 2.57
C ASN A 66 6.26 -16.85 2.16
N PHE A 67 5.27 -16.29 1.44
CA PHE A 67 5.17 -14.87 1.10
C PHE A 67 6.45 -14.25 0.48
N GLU A 68 7.22 -15.12 -0.15
CA GLU A 68 8.47 -14.78 -0.80
C GLU A 68 8.20 -13.84 -1.96
N GLY A 69 8.95 -12.73 -2.03
CA GLY A 69 8.78 -11.72 -3.08
C GLY A 69 7.73 -10.65 -2.79
N LEU A 70 7.07 -10.66 -1.62
CA LEU A 70 6.17 -9.55 -1.24
C LEU A 70 6.92 -8.21 -1.28
N PRO A 71 6.38 -7.18 -1.97
CA PRO A 71 6.98 -5.85 -1.95
C PRO A 71 6.86 -5.21 -0.56
N GLU A 72 7.85 -4.39 -0.18
CA GLU A 72 7.66 -3.48 0.96
C GLU A 72 6.53 -2.51 0.62
N PRO A 73 5.60 -2.21 1.55
CA PRO A 73 5.70 -2.46 2.99
C PRO A 73 5.03 -3.76 3.49
N LEU A 74 4.52 -4.64 2.62
CA LEU A 74 3.69 -5.80 2.99
C LEU A 74 4.41 -6.93 3.78
N ARG A 75 5.69 -6.76 4.15
CA ARG A 75 6.50 -7.77 4.84
C ARG A 75 6.62 -7.49 6.35
N PRO A 76 6.58 -8.51 7.24
CA PRO A 76 6.25 -9.91 7.03
C PRO A 76 4.77 -10.15 7.40
N GLU A 77 3.87 -9.83 6.46
CA GLU A 77 2.53 -10.44 6.33
C GLU A 77 1.42 -10.01 7.30
N PHE A 78 0.18 -10.24 6.87
CA PHE A 78 -1.10 -10.07 7.58
C PHE A 78 -1.21 -8.81 8.44
N LEU A 79 -1.74 -7.76 7.82
CA LEU A 79 -1.82 -6.46 8.47
C LEU A 79 -3.28 -6.11 8.75
N SER A 80 -3.51 -5.69 9.99
CA SER A 80 -4.81 -5.18 10.44
C SER A 80 -4.72 -3.69 10.63
N PHE A 81 -5.69 -2.96 10.07
CA PHE A 81 -5.76 -1.50 10.13
C PHE A 81 -7.10 -1.06 10.71
N PRO A 82 -7.13 0.01 11.52
CA PRO A 82 -8.39 0.46 12.13
C PRO A 82 -9.35 1.06 11.09
N ASP A 83 -8.82 1.65 10.02
CA ASP A 83 -9.60 2.25 8.95
C ASP A 83 -8.84 2.23 7.61
N LEU A 84 -9.56 2.57 6.54
CA LEU A 84 -9.00 2.65 5.19
C LEU A 84 -7.90 3.71 5.07
N ALA A 85 -7.97 4.82 5.81
CA ALA A 85 -7.00 5.90 5.70
C ALA A 85 -5.64 5.50 6.29
N GLU A 86 -5.60 4.65 7.32
CA GLU A 86 -4.36 4.01 7.78
C GLU A 86 -3.79 3.05 6.73
N VAL A 87 -4.62 2.31 5.99
CA VAL A 87 -4.14 1.46 4.87
C VAL A 87 -3.50 2.33 3.78
N GLU A 88 -4.16 3.44 3.40
CA GLU A 88 -3.64 4.36 2.38
C GLU A 88 -2.32 5.01 2.82
N ARG A 89 -2.19 5.38 4.09
CA ARG A 89 -0.93 5.91 4.66
C ARG A 89 0.16 4.86 4.69
N PHE A 90 -0.15 3.65 5.13
CA PHE A 90 0.77 2.53 5.15
C PHE A 90 1.34 2.24 3.75
N LEU A 91 0.50 2.26 2.72
CA LEU A 91 0.91 2.07 1.32
C LEU A 91 1.56 3.32 0.70
N GLY A 92 1.61 4.45 1.42
CA GLY A 92 2.12 5.73 0.90
C GLY A 92 1.26 6.34 -0.22
N ILE A 93 -0.01 5.95 -0.33
CA ILE A 93 -1.00 6.47 -1.29
C ILE A 93 -1.47 7.86 -0.84
N ARG A 94 -1.68 8.03 0.47
CA ARG A 94 -2.05 9.31 1.07
C ARG A 94 -0.80 9.93 1.69
N GLU A 95 -0.43 11.13 1.22
CA GLU A 95 0.61 11.93 1.86
C GLU A 95 0.14 12.24 3.29
N GLU A 96 1.01 12.02 4.28
CA GLU A 96 0.76 12.53 5.63
C GLU A 96 0.64 14.05 5.51
N GLU A 97 -0.58 14.58 5.50
CA GLU A 97 -0.77 15.99 5.84
C GLU A 97 -0.22 16.09 7.27
N PRO A 98 0.91 16.78 7.50
CA PRO A 98 1.49 16.84 8.82
C PRO A 98 0.38 17.38 9.70
N ALA A 99 -0.02 16.61 10.72
CA ALA A 99 -0.90 17.09 11.75
C ALA A 99 -0.23 18.34 12.30
N ALA A 100 -0.66 19.51 11.80
CA ALA A 100 -0.28 20.79 12.33
C ALA A 100 -0.79 20.74 13.75
N LEU A 101 0.13 20.43 14.66
CA LEU A 101 0.00 20.53 16.08
C LEU A 101 -0.46 21.96 16.37
N ALA A 102 -1.77 22.13 16.39
CA ALA A 102 -2.45 23.21 17.05
C ALA A 102 -2.35 22.90 18.54
N ALA A 103 -1.28 23.36 19.17
CA ALA A 103 -1.19 23.64 20.60
C ALA A 103 -0.02 24.59 20.85
#